data_AF-A0A6M4NNA0-F1
#
_entry.id   AF-A0A6M4NNA0-F1
#
_cell.length_a   1.000
_cell.length_b   1.000
_cell.length_c   1.000
_cell.angle_alpha   90.00
_cell.angle_beta   90.00
_cell.angle_gamma   90.00
#
_symmetry.space_group_name_H-M   'P 1'
#
loop_
_entity.id
_entity.type
_entity.pdbx_description
1 polymer ?
#
loop_
_entity_poly.entity_id
_entity_poly.type
_entity_poly.pdbx_seq_one_letter_code
_entity_poly.pdbx_strand_id
1 'polypeptide(L)'
;MENLERAAKLKAFVADYAQTGNFEIKPLATDASSRKYYRAVFADGNSIVIMDDENCRCKTKEFVELSAFLRNHGVYVPEVLAKNMDEGILLLEDLGDGTITRLLPDSDEKELYLMSAEPIAKIAAIDEQPQCVTAFDKQKLLSDIRLFTDWYIPMATGKPLSEQEKSEFLTITDTLSTLAFKIPNRLVLWDYHIDNIMLPPNSKSCAVIDFQDAMWGPMTYDLISLLAADRRTASPETVSAVKDAFFNTLQNINREDFEDSCAFLSMFRHMRVLGRFTTLSMVNRKEKYLNYIPQTWAMLEQILNYPKLAPVKQWVDKHLPPELRKLPQRKPIDSAIVLAAGRGSRMQNLTDDCPKPLIKVGKKSLIDYNIERLHAANIGNLVVNLCYKGEMIRRHLDNKFPELNISFSEETEALETGGGVKNALPMLKGSAFFVCNSDVFFIDRGYKPALWRMMDEWDGSKHDILLLLQPVNDICGDKGRDYRITPDNRPERNEHKQPDFDYMFGGISIVSRKIFDGISADKFSLRDLFDIAQKQGRLGFIINNADFFHVGTPEALKAAEIKINRYK
;
A
#
# COMPACT_ATOMS: atom_id res chain seq x y z
N MET A 1 -18.65 8.57 -20.23
CA MET A 1 -18.43 7.98 -21.58
C MET A 1 -17.50 6.78 -21.53
N GLU A 2 -16.39 6.84 -20.76
CA GLU A 2 -15.38 5.78 -20.62
C GLU A 2 -15.95 4.37 -20.28
N ASN A 3 -16.94 4.26 -19.38
CA ASN A 3 -17.53 2.95 -19.00
C ASN A 3 -18.32 2.24 -20.12
N LEU A 4 -18.91 2.98 -21.06
CA LEU A 4 -19.70 2.36 -22.14
C LEU A 4 -18.81 1.77 -23.23
N GLU A 5 -17.68 2.43 -23.50
CA GLU A 5 -16.70 1.98 -24.48
C GLU A 5 -16.00 0.70 -24.02
N ARG A 6 -15.61 0.62 -22.73
CA ARG A 6 -15.00 -0.59 -22.18
C ARG A 6 -15.94 -1.80 -22.23
N ALA A 7 -17.21 -1.62 -21.85
CA ALA A 7 -18.21 -2.68 -21.91
C ALA A 7 -18.43 -3.19 -23.36
N ALA A 8 -18.40 -2.29 -24.35
CA ALA A 8 -18.50 -2.67 -25.76
C ALA A 8 -17.28 -3.50 -26.22
N LYS A 9 -16.06 -3.13 -25.80
CA LYS A 9 -14.84 -3.91 -26.09
C LYS A 9 -14.89 -5.32 -25.50
N LEU A 10 -15.29 -5.45 -24.22
CA LEU A 10 -15.45 -6.76 -23.58
C LEU A 10 -16.47 -7.63 -24.34
N LYS A 11 -17.63 -7.06 -24.69
CA LYS A 11 -18.69 -7.76 -25.44
C LYS A 11 -18.21 -8.19 -26.83
N ALA A 12 -17.53 -7.31 -27.56
CA ALA A 12 -17.00 -7.62 -28.88
C ALA A 12 -16.00 -8.77 -28.83
N PHE A 13 -15.11 -8.79 -27.84
CA PHE A 13 -14.11 -9.84 -27.70
C PHE A 13 -14.72 -11.21 -27.38
N VAL A 14 -15.73 -11.26 -26.51
CA VAL A 14 -16.49 -12.50 -26.24
C VAL A 14 -17.23 -12.97 -27.48
N ALA A 15 -17.87 -12.05 -28.22
CA ALA A 15 -18.63 -12.40 -29.41
C ALA A 15 -17.75 -12.94 -30.53
N ASP A 16 -16.54 -12.40 -30.69
CA ASP A 16 -15.54 -12.89 -31.64
C ASP A 16 -15.04 -14.29 -31.25
N TYR A 17 -14.69 -14.51 -29.98
CA TYR A 17 -14.28 -15.84 -29.52
C TYR A 17 -15.38 -16.90 -29.69
N ALA A 18 -16.60 -16.60 -29.24
CA ALA A 18 -17.72 -17.54 -29.23
C ALA A 18 -18.46 -17.63 -30.57
N GLN A 19 -18.11 -16.78 -31.55
CA GLN A 19 -18.78 -16.66 -32.86
C GLN A 19 -20.30 -16.44 -32.72
N THR A 20 -20.73 -15.73 -31.68
CA THR A 20 -22.15 -15.46 -31.39
C THR A 20 -22.31 -14.17 -30.58
N GLY A 21 -23.41 -13.44 -30.82
CA GLY A 21 -23.81 -12.31 -29.97
C GLY A 21 -24.77 -12.67 -28.83
N ASN A 22 -25.13 -13.95 -28.70
CA ASN A 22 -26.19 -14.41 -27.80
C ASN A 22 -25.62 -14.91 -26.46
N PHE A 23 -25.34 -13.97 -25.56
CA PHE A 23 -24.88 -14.23 -24.20
C PHE A 23 -25.20 -13.05 -23.28
N GLU A 24 -25.22 -13.31 -21.97
CA GLU A 24 -25.39 -12.30 -20.92
C GLU A 24 -24.08 -12.16 -20.13
N ILE A 25 -23.61 -10.92 -19.89
CA ILE A 25 -22.44 -10.66 -19.04
C ILE A 25 -22.92 -10.22 -17.65
N LYS A 26 -22.47 -10.92 -16.61
CA LYS A 26 -22.75 -10.61 -15.20
C LYS A 26 -21.45 -10.30 -14.46
N PRO A 27 -21.40 -9.25 -13.63
CA PRO A 27 -20.21 -9.00 -12.80
C PRO A 27 -20.02 -10.10 -11.75
N LEU A 28 -18.77 -10.48 -11.51
CA LEU A 28 -18.38 -11.37 -10.41
C LEU A 28 -17.81 -10.55 -9.24
N ALA A 29 -18.04 -11.04 -8.02
CA ALA A 29 -17.51 -10.39 -6.83
C ALA A 29 -15.98 -10.51 -6.75
N THR A 30 -15.30 -9.42 -6.41
CA THR A 30 -13.84 -9.36 -6.22
C THR A 30 -13.52 -8.82 -4.84
N ASP A 31 -12.58 -9.43 -4.13
CA ASP A 31 -12.25 -9.02 -2.76
C ASP A 31 -11.24 -7.84 -2.71
N ALA A 32 -10.00 -8.11 -3.10
CA ALA A 32 -8.88 -7.16 -3.02
C ALA A 32 -8.22 -6.77 -4.35
N SER A 33 -8.64 -7.38 -5.45
CA SER A 33 -8.06 -7.14 -6.77
C SER A 33 -8.48 -5.81 -7.38
N SER A 34 -7.56 -5.16 -8.10
CA SER A 34 -7.87 -4.06 -9.03
C SER A 34 -8.46 -4.55 -10.35
N ARG A 35 -8.29 -5.83 -10.68
CA ARG A 35 -8.86 -6.49 -11.85
C ARG A 35 -10.36 -6.69 -11.63
N LYS A 36 -11.15 -6.51 -12.68
CA LYS A 36 -12.59 -6.79 -12.68
C LYS A 36 -12.84 -8.14 -13.33
N TYR A 37 -13.81 -8.87 -12.81
CA TYR A 37 -14.19 -10.17 -13.34
C TYR A 37 -15.67 -10.17 -13.71
N TYR A 38 -15.99 -10.83 -14.81
CA TYR A 38 -17.36 -11.01 -15.28
C TYR A 38 -17.57 -12.45 -15.72
N ARG A 39 -18.79 -12.96 -15.62
CA ARG A 39 -19.21 -14.24 -16.18
C ARG A 39 -20.05 -13.97 -17.43
N ALA A 40 -19.64 -14.49 -18.57
CA ALA A 40 -20.47 -14.54 -19.76
C ALA A 40 -21.21 -15.88 -19.77
N VAL A 41 -22.54 -15.84 -19.81
CA VAL A 41 -23.41 -17.02 -19.84
C VAL A 41 -24.06 -17.12 -21.21
N PHE A 42 -23.85 -18.25 -21.89
CA PHE A 42 -24.38 -18.53 -23.23
C PHE A 42 -25.76 -19.20 -23.15
N ALA A 43 -26.49 -19.20 -24.26
CA ALA A 43 -27.86 -19.72 -24.33
C ALA A 43 -27.96 -21.24 -24.09
N ASP A 44 -26.87 -21.98 -24.31
CA ASP A 44 -26.77 -23.42 -24.04
C ASP A 44 -26.47 -23.75 -22.57
N GLY A 45 -26.30 -22.73 -21.72
CA GLY A 45 -25.97 -22.86 -20.30
C GLY A 45 -24.47 -22.91 -20.00
N ASN A 46 -23.61 -22.95 -21.03
CA ASN A 46 -22.16 -22.85 -20.83
C ASN A 46 -21.78 -21.42 -20.40
N SER A 47 -20.63 -21.29 -19.74
CA SER A 47 -20.11 -20.00 -19.33
C SER A 47 -18.59 -19.91 -19.39
N ILE A 48 -18.10 -18.68 -19.51
CA ILE A 48 -16.69 -18.33 -19.42
C ILE A 48 -16.51 -17.13 -18.49
N VAL A 49 -15.32 -16.98 -17.93
CA VAL A 49 -14.95 -15.82 -17.10
C VAL A 49 -14.14 -14.83 -17.92
N ILE A 50 -14.54 -13.57 -17.88
CA ILE A 50 -13.81 -12.44 -18.46
C ILE A 50 -12.99 -11.81 -17.34
N MET A 51 -11.68 -11.78 -17.48
CA MET A 51 -10.80 -10.95 -16.66
C MET A 51 -10.49 -9.66 -17.40
N ASP A 52 -10.75 -8.53 -16.74
CA ASP A 52 -10.51 -7.18 -17.22
C ASP A 52 -9.44 -6.50 -16.34
N ASP A 53 -8.23 -6.36 -16.90
CA ASP A 53 -7.12 -5.60 -16.33
C ASP A 53 -6.80 -4.40 -17.24
N GLU A 54 -7.63 -3.37 -17.14
CA GLU A 54 -7.54 -2.20 -18.01
C GLU A 54 -6.12 -1.57 -18.03
N ASN A 55 -5.52 -1.54 -19.22
CA ASN A 55 -4.14 -1.11 -19.49
C ASN A 55 -3.04 -2.02 -18.90
N CYS A 56 -3.32 -3.30 -18.65
CA CYS A 56 -2.35 -4.27 -18.14
C CYS A 56 -1.57 -3.75 -16.92
N ARG A 57 -2.28 -3.07 -16.00
CA ARG A 57 -1.66 -2.48 -14.81
C ARG A 57 -1.30 -3.53 -13.76
N CYS A 58 -1.80 -4.76 -13.94
CA CYS A 58 -1.54 -5.90 -13.08
C CYS A 58 -0.70 -6.95 -13.82
N LYS A 59 -0.37 -8.02 -13.09
CA LYS A 59 0.44 -9.16 -13.55
C LYS A 59 -0.31 -10.10 -14.53
N THR A 60 -0.95 -9.54 -15.55
CA THR A 60 -1.75 -10.29 -16.53
C THR A 60 -0.87 -11.19 -17.40
N LYS A 61 0.34 -10.73 -17.74
CA LYS A 61 1.32 -11.53 -18.49
C LYS A 61 1.75 -12.76 -17.69
N GLU A 62 2.10 -12.55 -16.42
CA GLU A 62 2.50 -13.60 -15.49
C GLU A 62 1.36 -14.59 -15.27
N PHE A 63 0.10 -14.12 -15.17
CA PHE A 63 -1.06 -15.01 -15.10
C PHE A 63 -1.11 -15.99 -16.29
N VAL A 64 -0.95 -15.49 -17.52
CA VAL A 64 -1.00 -16.32 -18.73
C VAL A 64 0.15 -17.33 -18.76
N GLU A 65 1.37 -16.88 -18.45
CA GLU A 65 2.56 -17.74 -18.45
C GLU A 65 2.49 -18.81 -17.35
N LEU A 66 2.07 -18.44 -16.14
CA LEU A 66 1.91 -19.37 -15.02
C LEU A 66 0.75 -20.34 -15.23
N SER A 67 -0.37 -19.90 -15.82
CA SER A 67 -1.48 -20.80 -16.15
C SER A 67 -1.00 -21.92 -17.09
N ALA A 68 -0.30 -21.56 -18.17
CA ALA A 68 0.26 -22.54 -19.10
C ALA A 68 1.28 -23.47 -18.42
N PHE A 69 2.20 -22.90 -17.63
CA PHE A 69 3.22 -23.66 -16.90
C PHE A 69 2.61 -24.69 -15.94
N LEU A 70 1.66 -24.26 -15.09
CA LEU A 70 1.01 -25.09 -14.09
C LEU A 70 0.18 -26.22 -14.74
N ARG A 71 -0.55 -25.92 -15.82
CA ARG A 71 -1.33 -26.92 -16.56
C ARG A 71 -0.43 -27.98 -17.21
N ASN A 72 0.69 -27.58 -17.79
CA ASN A 72 1.67 -28.52 -18.35
C ASN A 72 2.25 -29.48 -17.30
N HIS A 73 2.22 -29.08 -16.02
CA HIS A 73 2.64 -29.91 -14.89
C HIS A 73 1.47 -30.59 -14.14
N GLY A 74 0.27 -30.61 -14.73
CA GLY A 74 -0.89 -31.34 -14.19
C GLY A 74 -1.53 -30.69 -12.96
N VAL A 75 -1.26 -29.40 -12.72
CA VAL A 75 -1.94 -28.58 -11.71
C VAL A 75 -3.18 -27.96 -12.35
N TYR A 76 -4.33 -28.13 -11.70
CA TYR A 76 -5.58 -27.58 -12.24
C TYR A 76 -5.68 -26.09 -11.92
N VAL A 77 -5.58 -25.26 -12.95
CA VAL A 77 -5.80 -23.81 -12.93
C VAL A 77 -6.65 -23.42 -14.15
N PRO A 78 -7.37 -22.28 -14.11
CA PRO A 78 -8.22 -21.86 -15.23
C PRO A 78 -7.44 -21.83 -16.55
N GLU A 79 -8.02 -22.48 -17.56
CA GLU A 79 -7.53 -22.35 -18.92
C GLU A 79 -7.66 -20.91 -19.43
N VAL A 80 -6.65 -20.40 -20.13
CA VAL A 80 -6.74 -19.15 -20.89
C VAL A 80 -7.27 -19.47 -22.29
N LEU A 81 -8.57 -19.28 -22.49
CA LEU A 81 -9.29 -19.60 -23.72
C LEU A 81 -8.96 -18.63 -24.86
N ALA A 82 -8.85 -17.34 -24.54
CA ALA A 82 -8.42 -16.29 -25.46
C ALA A 82 -7.78 -15.13 -24.70
N LYS A 83 -6.92 -14.37 -25.39
CA LYS A 83 -6.23 -13.21 -24.80
C LYS A 83 -6.17 -12.03 -25.77
N ASN A 84 -6.42 -10.84 -25.25
CA ASN A 84 -6.13 -9.57 -25.89
C ASN A 84 -5.24 -8.76 -24.95
N MET A 85 -3.91 -8.85 -25.16
CA MET A 85 -2.92 -8.25 -24.28
C MET A 85 -2.82 -6.72 -24.46
N ASP A 86 -3.19 -6.20 -25.64
CA ASP A 86 -3.18 -4.75 -25.89
C ASP A 86 -4.26 -4.05 -25.07
N GLU A 87 -5.40 -4.70 -24.88
CA GLU A 87 -6.52 -4.19 -24.10
C GLU A 87 -6.56 -4.75 -22.66
N GLY A 88 -5.71 -5.71 -22.30
CA GLY A 88 -5.69 -6.34 -20.98
C GLY A 88 -6.93 -7.18 -20.67
N ILE A 89 -7.42 -7.96 -21.66
CA ILE A 89 -8.61 -8.80 -21.53
C ILE A 89 -8.22 -10.27 -21.69
N LEU A 90 -8.63 -11.12 -20.75
CA LEU A 90 -8.53 -12.58 -20.88
C LEU A 90 -9.93 -13.20 -20.83
N LEU A 91 -10.15 -14.22 -21.66
CA LEU A 91 -11.27 -15.16 -21.51
C LEU A 91 -10.72 -16.43 -20.87
N LEU A 92 -11.36 -16.85 -19.79
CA LEU A 92 -10.92 -17.92 -18.91
C LEU A 92 -12.00 -19.00 -18.78
N GLU A 93 -11.56 -20.22 -18.52
CA GLU A 93 -12.43 -21.31 -18.02
C GLU A 93 -13.23 -20.85 -16.80
N ASP A 94 -14.53 -21.14 -16.78
CA ASP A 94 -15.38 -20.89 -15.61
C ASP A 94 -15.36 -22.08 -14.65
N LEU A 95 -14.71 -21.88 -13.50
CA LEU A 95 -14.60 -22.90 -12.45
C LEU A 95 -15.85 -22.99 -11.56
N GLY A 96 -16.90 -22.22 -11.85
CA GLY A 96 -18.13 -22.15 -11.05
C GLY A 96 -18.00 -21.22 -9.84
N ASP A 97 -18.76 -21.48 -8.78
CA ASP A 97 -18.84 -20.62 -7.59
C ASP A 97 -18.40 -21.31 -6.28
N GLY A 98 -18.03 -22.58 -6.37
CA GLY A 98 -17.71 -23.45 -5.24
C GLY A 98 -16.29 -23.26 -4.74
N THR A 99 -16.01 -22.16 -4.03
CA THR A 99 -14.77 -22.07 -3.23
C THR A 99 -14.83 -23.08 -2.08
N ILE A 100 -13.68 -23.60 -1.65
CA ILE A 100 -13.65 -24.59 -0.57
C ILE A 100 -14.30 -24.04 0.70
N THR A 101 -14.09 -22.76 1.04
CA THR A 101 -14.77 -22.09 2.16
C THR A 101 -16.29 -22.17 2.09
N ARG A 102 -16.88 -22.02 0.91
CA ARG A 102 -18.35 -22.10 0.70
C ARG A 102 -18.86 -23.54 0.74
N LEU A 103 -18.03 -24.48 0.31
CA LEU A 103 -18.39 -25.89 0.17
C LEU A 103 -18.12 -26.73 1.43
N LEU A 104 -17.39 -26.21 2.41
CA LEU A 104 -17.00 -26.90 3.64
C LEU A 104 -18.12 -26.91 4.70
N PRO A 105 -18.92 -28.00 4.85
CA PRO A 105 -19.55 -28.35 6.13
C PRO A 105 -18.51 -28.89 7.10
N ASP A 106 -18.82 -28.89 8.40
CA ASP A 106 -17.88 -29.36 9.44
C ASP A 106 -17.53 -30.86 9.33
N SER A 107 -18.37 -31.68 8.69
CA SER A 107 -18.16 -33.13 8.54
C SER A 107 -17.04 -33.50 7.55
N ASP A 108 -16.74 -32.63 6.58
CA ASP A 108 -15.87 -32.95 5.43
C ASP A 108 -14.57 -32.14 5.45
N GLU A 109 -14.28 -31.44 6.57
CA GLU A 109 -13.15 -30.51 6.71
C GLU A 109 -11.83 -31.15 6.30
N LYS A 110 -11.49 -32.29 6.92
CA LYS A 110 -10.22 -32.96 6.70
C LYS A 110 -10.02 -33.38 5.23
N GLU A 111 -11.06 -33.91 4.60
CA GLU A 111 -11.01 -34.38 3.21
C GLU A 111 -10.78 -33.20 2.26
N LEU A 112 -11.55 -32.12 2.42
CA LEU A 112 -11.45 -30.93 1.57
C LEU A 112 -10.10 -30.21 1.74
N TYR A 113 -9.53 -30.18 2.94
CA TYR A 113 -8.18 -29.65 3.16
C TYR A 113 -7.09 -30.54 2.54
N LEU A 114 -7.24 -31.87 2.59
CA LEU A 114 -6.32 -32.79 1.91
C LEU A 114 -6.38 -32.61 0.39
N MET A 115 -7.58 -32.53 -0.20
CA MET A 115 -7.76 -32.21 -1.63
C MET A 115 -7.14 -30.85 -1.98
N SER A 116 -7.27 -29.87 -1.09
CA SER A 116 -6.68 -28.54 -1.24
C SER A 116 -5.15 -28.53 -1.12
N ALA A 117 -4.52 -29.56 -0.56
CA ALA A 117 -3.07 -29.68 -0.48
C ALA A 117 -2.45 -30.38 -1.70
N GLU A 118 -3.24 -31.15 -2.46
CA GLU A 118 -2.75 -31.87 -3.66
C GLU A 118 -2.10 -30.94 -4.70
N PRO A 119 -2.67 -29.76 -5.05
CA PRO A 119 -2.01 -28.85 -5.99
C PRO A 119 -0.65 -28.38 -5.47
N ILE A 120 -0.51 -28.07 -4.18
CA ILE A 120 0.77 -27.65 -3.60
C ILE A 120 1.79 -28.78 -3.67
N ALA A 121 1.40 -30.03 -3.37
CA ALA A 121 2.29 -31.18 -3.48
C ALA A 121 2.79 -31.39 -4.92
N LYS A 122 1.90 -31.24 -5.92
CA LYS A 122 2.28 -31.27 -7.34
C LYS A 122 3.28 -30.15 -7.67
N ILE A 123 3.02 -28.93 -7.20
CA ILE A 123 3.90 -27.77 -7.43
C ILE A 123 5.27 -27.97 -6.77
N ALA A 124 5.32 -28.49 -5.55
CA ALA A 124 6.56 -28.74 -4.81
C ALA A 124 7.46 -29.79 -5.49
N ALA A 125 6.87 -30.68 -6.29
CA ALA A 125 7.60 -31.66 -7.09
C ALA A 125 8.25 -31.07 -8.37
N ILE A 126 7.86 -29.86 -8.79
CA ILE A 126 8.38 -29.22 -10.00
C ILE A 126 9.75 -28.60 -9.72
N ASP A 127 10.82 -29.20 -10.25
CA ASP A 127 12.19 -28.69 -10.16
C ASP A 127 12.57 -27.84 -11.39
N GLU A 128 11.61 -27.01 -11.85
CA GLU A 128 11.78 -26.06 -12.94
C GLU A 128 11.26 -24.69 -12.49
N GLN A 129 12.10 -23.65 -12.59
CA GLN A 129 11.70 -22.29 -12.27
C GLN A 129 11.10 -21.60 -13.51
N PRO A 130 9.84 -21.12 -13.45
CA PRO A 130 9.26 -20.30 -14.52
C PRO A 130 10.05 -19.00 -14.73
N GLN A 131 10.24 -18.59 -15.98
CA GLN A 131 10.99 -17.37 -16.29
C GLN A 131 10.31 -16.08 -15.78
N CYS A 132 8.99 -16.10 -15.61
CA CYS A 132 8.22 -14.96 -15.13
C CYS A 132 8.30 -14.72 -13.62
N VAL A 133 8.84 -15.65 -12.83
CA VAL A 133 8.85 -15.50 -11.37
C VAL A 133 10.19 -15.03 -10.84
N THR A 134 10.12 -14.10 -9.88
CA THR A 134 11.29 -13.62 -9.13
C THR A 134 11.55 -14.48 -7.91
N ALA A 135 12.78 -14.48 -7.41
CA ALA A 135 13.12 -15.16 -6.17
C ALA A 135 12.42 -14.50 -4.97
N PHE A 136 11.85 -15.32 -4.08
CA PHE A 136 11.55 -14.92 -2.70
C PHE A 136 12.83 -15.06 -1.89
N ASP A 137 13.66 -14.02 -1.98
CA ASP A 137 14.93 -13.95 -1.28
C ASP A 137 14.79 -13.28 0.10
N LYS A 138 15.92 -13.23 0.80
CA LYS A 138 16.05 -12.55 2.09
C LYS A 138 15.68 -11.07 2.03
N GLN A 139 15.96 -10.37 0.94
CA GLN A 139 15.60 -8.95 0.79
C GLN A 139 14.08 -8.79 0.72
N LYS A 140 13.39 -9.62 -0.06
CA LYS A 140 11.93 -9.64 -0.17
C LYS A 140 11.27 -10.00 1.18
N LEU A 141 11.79 -11.00 1.87
CA LEU A 141 11.33 -11.38 3.21
C LEU A 141 11.42 -10.21 4.19
N LEU A 142 12.60 -9.58 4.30
CA LEU A 142 12.80 -8.45 5.21
C LEU A 142 11.99 -7.20 4.79
N SER A 143 11.77 -7.01 3.50
CA SER A 143 10.89 -5.95 3.00
C SER A 143 9.44 -6.17 3.41
N ASP A 144 8.94 -7.40 3.31
CA ASP A 144 7.53 -7.68 3.56
C ASP A 144 7.20 -7.77 5.05
N ILE A 145 8.15 -8.21 5.89
CA ILE A 145 7.93 -8.23 7.34
C ILE A 145 7.83 -6.81 7.93
N ARG A 146 8.33 -5.78 7.22
CA ARG A 146 8.14 -4.37 7.59
C ARG A 146 6.67 -3.93 7.59
N LEU A 147 5.77 -4.67 6.95
CA LEU A 147 4.32 -4.47 7.14
C LEU A 147 3.94 -4.49 8.63
N PHE A 148 4.54 -5.39 9.39
CA PHE A 148 4.29 -5.50 10.82
C PHE A 148 4.82 -4.28 11.59
N THR A 149 6.09 -3.92 11.37
CA THR A 149 6.75 -2.84 12.11
C THR A 149 6.29 -1.45 11.72
N ASP A 150 6.02 -1.24 10.44
CA ASP A 150 5.80 0.10 9.88
C ASP A 150 4.30 0.41 9.71
N TRP A 151 3.43 -0.61 9.67
CA TRP A 151 1.98 -0.38 9.58
C TRP A 151 1.21 -0.88 10.78
N TYR A 152 1.32 -2.17 11.13
CA TYR A 152 0.53 -2.71 12.23
C TYR A 152 0.87 -2.02 13.56
N ILE A 153 2.14 -2.03 13.97
CA ILE A 153 2.55 -1.50 15.28
C ILE A 153 2.14 -0.04 15.49
N PRO A 154 2.54 0.94 14.64
CA PRO A 154 2.20 2.35 14.87
C PRO A 154 0.69 2.63 14.87
N MET A 155 -0.12 1.81 14.20
CA MET A 155 -1.57 1.96 14.16
C MET A 155 -2.25 1.29 15.35
N ALA A 156 -1.72 0.18 15.85
CA ALA A 156 -2.24 -0.51 17.04
C ALA A 156 -1.86 0.19 18.35
N THR A 157 -0.63 0.71 18.43
CA THR A 157 -0.09 1.33 19.66
C THR A 157 -0.24 2.84 19.70
N GLY A 158 -0.50 3.47 18.54
CA GLY A 158 -0.46 4.92 18.38
C GLY A 158 0.94 5.50 18.22
N LYS A 159 2.01 4.72 18.44
CA LYS A 159 3.41 5.20 18.42
C LYS A 159 4.29 4.31 17.53
N PRO A 160 5.09 4.88 16.62
CA PRO A 160 6.06 4.09 15.85
C PRO A 160 7.18 3.55 16.74
N LEU A 161 7.78 2.44 16.29
CA LEU A 161 9.06 1.99 16.82
C LEU A 161 10.16 2.98 16.46
N SER A 162 11.14 3.12 17.34
CA SER A 162 12.41 3.76 17.01
C SER A 162 13.18 2.96 15.96
N GLU A 163 14.10 3.62 15.25
CA GLU A 163 14.93 2.94 14.24
C GLU A 163 15.81 1.84 14.85
N GLN A 164 16.24 2.00 16.11
CA GLN A 164 16.98 0.97 16.84
C GLN A 164 16.12 -0.28 17.06
N GLU A 165 14.88 -0.12 17.54
CA GLU A 165 13.96 -1.24 17.78
C GLU A 165 13.61 -1.97 16.48
N LYS A 166 13.39 -1.24 15.38
CA LYS A 166 13.19 -1.84 14.05
C LYS A 166 14.42 -2.62 13.59
N SER A 167 15.62 -2.06 13.76
CA SER A 167 16.87 -2.72 13.36
C SER A 167 17.12 -3.99 14.18
N GLU A 168 16.81 -3.97 15.47
CA GLU A 168 16.89 -5.14 16.35
C GLU A 168 15.99 -6.27 15.83
N PHE A 169 14.70 -5.96 15.58
CA PHE A 169 13.74 -6.92 15.04
C PHE A 169 14.17 -7.52 13.70
N LEU A 170 14.62 -6.68 12.77
CA LEU A 170 15.03 -7.12 11.45
C LEU A 170 16.28 -8.01 11.52
N THR A 171 17.22 -7.72 12.41
CA THR A 171 18.43 -8.55 12.62
C THR A 171 18.08 -9.93 13.17
N ILE A 172 17.16 -9.98 14.14
CA ILE A 172 16.67 -11.25 14.71
C ILE A 172 15.96 -12.07 13.62
N THR A 173 15.03 -11.45 12.91
CA THR A 173 14.27 -12.08 11.83
C THR A 173 15.21 -12.60 10.75
N ASP A 174 16.21 -11.80 10.37
CA ASP A 174 17.18 -12.14 9.37
C ASP A 174 17.97 -13.41 9.73
N THR A 175 18.46 -13.47 10.96
CA THR A 175 19.20 -14.63 11.47
C THR A 175 18.34 -15.90 11.42
N LEU A 176 17.08 -15.80 11.85
CA LEU A 176 16.15 -16.91 11.88
C LEU A 176 15.60 -17.29 10.49
N SER A 177 15.73 -16.42 9.48
CA SER A 177 15.27 -16.73 8.12
C SER A 177 15.93 -17.96 7.54
N THR A 178 17.13 -18.31 8.02
CA THR A 178 17.82 -19.56 7.68
C THR A 178 16.96 -20.80 7.89
N LEU A 179 16.06 -20.82 8.89
CA LEU A 179 15.12 -21.91 9.15
C LEU A 179 14.19 -22.16 7.95
N ALA A 180 13.76 -21.10 7.25
CA ALA A 180 12.90 -21.22 6.09
C ALA A 180 13.60 -21.90 4.92
N PHE A 181 14.88 -21.57 4.70
CA PHE A 181 15.64 -21.94 3.51
C PHE A 181 16.44 -23.24 3.64
N LYS A 182 16.25 -24.01 4.71
CA LYS A 182 16.81 -25.37 4.82
C LYS A 182 16.09 -26.37 3.91
N ILE A 183 14.90 -26.01 3.42
CA ILE A 183 14.16 -26.76 2.43
C ILE A 183 14.37 -26.17 1.03
N PRO A 184 14.24 -26.98 -0.04
CA PRO A 184 14.40 -26.50 -1.41
C PRO A 184 13.43 -25.37 -1.76
N ASN A 185 13.92 -24.43 -2.57
CA ASN A 185 13.05 -23.46 -3.20
C ASN A 185 12.31 -24.12 -4.38
N ARG A 186 11.02 -23.81 -4.49
CA ARG A 186 10.11 -24.21 -5.56
C ARG A 186 9.23 -23.01 -5.93
N LEU A 187 8.36 -23.21 -6.91
CA LEU A 187 7.30 -22.26 -7.18
C LEU A 187 6.38 -22.18 -5.94
N VAL A 188 6.19 -20.98 -5.42
CA VAL A 188 5.22 -20.67 -4.35
C VAL A 188 4.24 -19.65 -4.90
N LEU A 189 2.95 -19.95 -4.82
CA LEU A 189 1.87 -19.16 -5.40
C LEU A 189 1.56 -17.90 -4.58
N TRP A 190 2.07 -17.82 -3.35
CA TRP A 190 2.10 -16.64 -2.48
C TRP A 190 0.76 -16.21 -1.88
N ASP A 191 -0.34 -16.37 -2.61
CA ASP A 191 -1.72 -16.15 -2.12
C ASP A 191 -2.55 -17.44 -2.10
N TYR A 192 -1.90 -18.54 -1.70
CA TYR A 192 -2.53 -19.85 -1.57
C TYR A 192 -3.28 -19.97 -0.24
N HIS A 193 -4.56 -19.63 -0.24
CA HIS A 193 -5.43 -19.77 0.93
C HIS A 193 -6.79 -20.35 0.51
N ILE A 194 -7.56 -20.84 1.49
CA ILE A 194 -8.79 -21.61 1.28
C ILE A 194 -9.85 -20.91 0.38
N ASP A 195 -9.90 -19.58 0.36
CA ASP A 195 -10.81 -18.83 -0.53
C ASP A 195 -10.37 -18.78 -2.00
N ASN A 196 -9.09 -19.04 -2.30
CA ASN A 196 -8.52 -19.05 -3.66
C ASN A 196 -8.43 -20.48 -4.23
N ILE A 197 -9.10 -21.43 -3.58
CA ILE A 197 -9.19 -22.83 -4.00
C ILE A 197 -10.64 -23.11 -4.32
N MET A 198 -10.88 -23.63 -5.52
CA MET A 198 -12.19 -23.94 -6.05
C MET A 198 -12.32 -25.44 -6.25
N LEU A 199 -13.51 -25.98 -6.02
CA LEU A 199 -13.87 -27.32 -6.43
C LEU A 199 -14.94 -27.21 -7.52
N PRO A 200 -14.56 -27.27 -8.81
CA PRO A 200 -15.51 -27.18 -9.90
C PRO A 200 -16.58 -28.27 -9.81
N PRO A 201 -17.81 -28.03 -10.28
CA PRO A 201 -18.88 -29.01 -10.24
C PRO A 201 -18.47 -30.35 -10.86
N ASN A 202 -18.72 -31.46 -10.16
CA ASN A 202 -18.36 -32.82 -10.57
C ASN A 202 -16.84 -33.09 -10.70
N SER A 203 -15.98 -32.17 -10.28
CA SER A 203 -14.54 -32.39 -10.22
C SER A 203 -14.15 -33.16 -8.95
N LYS A 204 -13.10 -33.99 -9.05
CA LYS A 204 -12.41 -34.59 -7.90
C LYS A 204 -11.10 -33.88 -7.57
N SER A 205 -10.76 -32.83 -8.31
CA SER A 205 -9.51 -32.08 -8.14
C SER A 205 -9.83 -30.61 -7.92
N CYS A 206 -9.17 -30.02 -6.94
CA CYS A 206 -9.25 -28.60 -6.68
C CYS A 206 -8.53 -27.80 -7.78
N ALA A 207 -9.18 -26.75 -8.24
CA ALA A 207 -8.60 -25.74 -9.12
C ALA A 207 -8.10 -24.56 -8.29
N VAL A 208 -6.96 -23.98 -8.69
CA VAL A 208 -6.31 -22.88 -7.98
C VAL A 208 -6.47 -21.58 -8.76
N ILE A 209 -6.82 -20.49 -8.09
CA ILE A 209 -6.88 -19.14 -8.66
C ILE A 209 -5.91 -18.20 -7.95
N ASP A 210 -5.74 -16.99 -8.50
CA ASP A 210 -4.95 -15.89 -7.92
C ASP A 210 -3.45 -16.18 -7.72
N PHE A 211 -2.84 -16.91 -8.68
CA PHE A 211 -1.44 -17.35 -8.63
C PHE A 211 -0.45 -16.42 -9.35
N GLN A 212 -0.89 -15.30 -9.94
CA GLN A 212 -0.02 -14.39 -10.71
C GLN A 212 1.10 -13.72 -9.88
N ASP A 213 0.98 -13.75 -8.55
CA ASP A 213 1.98 -13.20 -7.64
C ASP A 213 3.02 -14.24 -7.18
N ALA A 214 3.06 -15.39 -7.86
CA ALA A 214 3.99 -16.47 -7.54
C ALA A 214 5.45 -16.03 -7.59
N MET A 215 6.25 -16.70 -6.76
CA MET A 215 7.69 -16.47 -6.60
C MET A 215 8.43 -17.81 -6.52
N TRP A 216 9.75 -17.76 -6.60
CA TRP A 216 10.61 -18.92 -6.34
C TRP A 216 11.14 -18.88 -4.91
N GLY A 217 10.61 -19.72 -4.02
CA GLY A 217 10.87 -19.64 -2.58
C GLY A 217 10.65 -20.96 -1.84
N PRO A 218 10.80 -21.00 -0.50
CA PRO A 218 10.67 -22.20 0.29
C PRO A 218 9.30 -22.86 0.07
N MET A 219 9.30 -24.09 -0.46
CA MET A 219 8.09 -24.80 -0.89
C MET A 219 7.03 -25.05 0.20
N THR A 220 7.37 -24.87 1.47
CA THR A 220 6.44 -24.93 2.60
C THR A 220 5.53 -23.70 2.70
N TYR A 221 5.79 -22.62 1.95
CA TYR A 221 5.07 -21.34 2.08
C TYR A 221 3.55 -21.43 1.81
N ASP A 222 3.17 -22.13 0.75
CA ASP A 222 1.75 -22.27 0.40
C ASP A 222 1.04 -23.24 1.35
N LEU A 223 1.75 -24.24 1.87
CA LEU A 223 1.21 -25.17 2.87
C LEU A 223 0.77 -24.43 4.13
N ILE A 224 1.63 -23.57 4.70
CA ILE A 224 1.23 -22.82 5.90
C ILE A 224 0.21 -21.73 5.56
N SER A 225 0.16 -21.26 4.32
CA SER A 225 -0.86 -20.30 3.87
C SER A 225 -2.24 -20.94 3.74
N LEU A 226 -2.31 -22.21 3.30
CA LEU A 226 -3.52 -23.04 3.31
C LEU A 226 -4.01 -23.28 4.73
N LEU A 227 -3.09 -23.65 5.62
CA LEU A 227 -3.40 -24.00 7.01
C LEU A 227 -3.59 -22.79 7.91
N ALA A 228 -3.46 -21.58 7.36
CA ALA A 228 -3.69 -20.36 8.11
C ALA A 228 -5.17 -20.21 8.49
N ALA A 229 -5.42 -20.02 9.79
CA ALA A 229 -6.74 -19.84 10.37
C ALA A 229 -7.21 -18.37 10.36
N ASP A 230 -6.58 -17.47 9.60
CA ASP A 230 -6.95 -16.06 9.57
C ASP A 230 -8.32 -15.82 8.93
N ARG A 231 -8.79 -16.73 8.06
CA ARG A 231 -10.12 -16.67 7.43
C ARG A 231 -11.06 -17.80 7.85
N ARG A 232 -10.52 -18.99 8.08
CA ARG A 232 -11.26 -20.16 8.60
C ARG A 232 -10.31 -21.05 9.39
N THR A 233 -10.69 -21.37 10.63
CA THR A 233 -9.90 -22.23 11.51
C THR A 233 -10.10 -23.70 11.15
N ALA A 234 -9.02 -24.40 10.78
CA ALA A 234 -9.00 -25.84 10.66
C ALA A 234 -8.76 -26.50 12.03
N SER A 235 -9.33 -27.70 12.26
CA SER A 235 -9.05 -28.47 13.47
C SER A 235 -7.56 -28.87 13.56
N PRO A 236 -6.99 -29.02 14.78
CA PRO A 236 -5.60 -29.47 14.95
C PRO A 236 -5.30 -30.82 14.27
N GLU A 237 -6.30 -31.71 14.22
CA GLU A 237 -6.24 -33.00 13.56
C GLU A 237 -6.12 -32.85 12.04
N THR A 238 -6.91 -31.97 11.43
CA THR A 238 -6.81 -31.60 10.00
C THR A 238 -5.43 -31.00 9.71
N VAL A 239 -4.97 -30.06 10.53
CA VAL A 239 -3.66 -29.41 10.36
C VAL A 239 -2.52 -30.44 10.37
N SER A 240 -2.51 -31.36 11.34
CA SER A 240 -1.50 -32.43 11.38
C SER A 240 -1.58 -33.34 10.17
N ALA A 241 -2.78 -33.82 9.81
CA ALA A 241 -2.97 -34.74 8.71
C ALA A 241 -2.51 -34.15 7.36
N VAL A 242 -2.80 -32.88 7.10
CA VAL A 242 -2.38 -32.20 5.87
C VAL A 242 -0.87 -31.98 5.84
N LYS A 243 -0.26 -31.57 6.96
CA LYS A 243 1.20 -31.44 7.06
C LYS A 243 1.92 -32.76 6.85
N ASP A 244 1.43 -33.84 7.47
CA ASP A 244 1.99 -35.18 7.34
C ASP A 244 1.83 -35.70 5.91
N ALA A 245 0.64 -35.53 5.31
CA ALA A 245 0.41 -35.90 3.92
C ALA A 245 1.36 -35.17 2.97
N PHE A 246 1.52 -33.84 3.12
CA PHE A 246 2.45 -33.07 2.31
C PHE A 246 3.91 -33.52 2.52
N PHE A 247 4.35 -33.66 3.78
CA PHE A 247 5.71 -34.10 4.12
C PHE A 247 6.04 -35.46 3.49
N ASN A 248 5.10 -36.40 3.50
CA ASN A 248 5.29 -37.73 2.92
C ASN A 248 5.46 -37.73 1.40
N THR A 249 5.11 -36.63 0.71
CA THR A 249 5.39 -36.48 -0.74
C THR A 249 6.83 -36.06 -1.03
N LEU A 250 7.54 -35.57 -0.02
CA LEU A 250 8.87 -35.00 -0.16
C LEU A 250 9.96 -36.08 -0.10
N GLN A 251 11.05 -35.86 -0.82
CA GLN A 251 12.22 -36.74 -0.82
C GLN A 251 13.45 -35.97 -0.30
N ASN A 252 14.33 -36.67 0.42
CA ASN A 252 15.61 -36.13 0.91
C ASN A 252 15.48 -34.91 1.83
N ILE A 253 14.36 -34.79 2.55
CA ILE A 253 14.13 -33.71 3.52
C ILE A 253 13.83 -34.36 4.86
N ASN A 254 14.58 -33.96 5.90
CA ASN A 254 14.31 -34.44 7.25
C ASN A 254 13.14 -33.66 7.86
N ARG A 255 12.45 -34.31 8.81
CA ARG A 255 11.26 -33.74 9.44
C ARG A 255 11.56 -32.47 10.22
N GLU A 256 12.73 -32.34 10.83
CA GLU A 256 13.10 -31.17 11.62
C GLU A 256 13.19 -29.91 10.76
N ASP A 257 13.88 -29.96 9.63
CA ASP A 257 14.03 -28.81 8.72
C ASP A 257 12.70 -28.42 8.06
N PHE A 258 11.83 -29.39 7.80
CA PHE A 258 10.45 -29.13 7.37
C PHE A 258 9.64 -28.36 8.42
N GLU A 259 9.70 -28.79 9.68
CA GLU A 259 9.00 -28.13 10.79
C GLU A 259 9.59 -26.75 11.11
N ASP A 260 10.91 -26.60 11.05
CA ASP A 260 11.63 -25.32 11.18
C ASP A 260 11.13 -24.31 10.14
N SER A 261 11.05 -24.75 8.89
CA SER A 261 10.60 -23.92 7.78
C SER A 261 9.12 -23.55 7.92
N CYS A 262 8.27 -24.52 8.25
CA CYS A 262 6.86 -24.26 8.53
C CYS A 262 6.68 -23.24 9.66
N ALA A 263 7.45 -23.37 10.75
CA ALA A 263 7.34 -22.49 11.90
C ALA A 263 7.74 -21.05 11.58
N PHE A 264 8.92 -20.87 10.96
CA PHE A 264 9.38 -19.55 10.58
C PHE A 264 8.43 -18.87 9.59
N LEU A 265 8.00 -19.58 8.54
CA LEU A 265 7.14 -18.99 7.52
C LEU A 265 5.73 -18.72 8.02
N SER A 266 5.24 -19.50 9.00
CA SER A 266 3.97 -19.19 9.69
C SER A 266 4.07 -17.87 10.45
N MET A 267 5.13 -17.69 11.26
CA MET A 267 5.40 -16.44 11.96
C MET A 267 5.51 -15.26 10.97
N PHE A 268 6.33 -15.39 9.93
CA PHE A 268 6.50 -14.38 8.89
C PHE A 268 5.16 -14.03 8.23
N ARG A 269 4.37 -15.04 7.84
CA ARG A 269 3.07 -14.84 7.20
C ARG A 269 2.11 -14.10 8.12
N HIS A 270 1.96 -14.50 9.38
CA HIS A 270 1.03 -13.83 10.30
C HIS A 270 1.42 -12.37 10.55
N MET A 271 2.71 -12.08 10.74
CA MET A 271 3.20 -10.70 10.87
C MET A 271 2.95 -9.87 9.61
N ARG A 272 3.25 -10.44 8.43
CA ARG A 272 2.94 -9.83 7.13
C ARG A 272 1.45 -9.53 6.98
N VAL A 273 0.59 -10.49 7.33
CA VAL A 273 -0.88 -10.37 7.25
C VAL A 273 -1.42 -9.31 8.20
N LEU A 274 -0.94 -9.25 9.45
CA LEU A 274 -1.33 -8.18 10.38
C LEU A 274 -1.11 -6.79 9.78
N GLY A 275 0.06 -6.55 9.18
CA GLY A 275 0.33 -5.28 8.52
C GLY A 275 -0.42 -5.10 7.19
N ARG A 276 -0.68 -6.17 6.42
CA ARG A 276 -1.49 -6.11 5.21
C ARG A 276 -2.95 -5.77 5.50
N PHE A 277 -3.57 -6.40 6.48
CA PHE A 277 -4.93 -6.07 6.91
C PHE A 277 -5.02 -4.67 7.50
N THR A 278 -3.96 -4.22 8.20
CA THR A 278 -3.84 -2.83 8.64
C THR A 278 -3.85 -1.87 7.45
N THR A 279 -3.01 -2.10 6.42
CA THR A 279 -2.97 -1.23 5.23
C THR A 279 -4.28 -1.24 4.45
N LEU A 280 -4.90 -2.41 4.23
CA LEU A 280 -6.19 -2.52 3.56
C LEU A 280 -7.29 -1.73 4.30
N SER A 281 -7.29 -1.77 5.64
CA SER A 281 -8.28 -1.07 6.45
C SER A 281 -8.01 0.42 6.54
N MET A 282 -6.77 0.80 6.86
CA MET A 282 -6.37 2.18 7.17
C MET A 282 -6.08 3.02 5.95
N VAL A 283 -5.64 2.41 4.84
CA VAL A 283 -5.30 3.10 3.59
C VAL A 283 -6.40 2.87 2.56
N ASN A 284 -6.80 1.62 2.33
CA ASN A 284 -7.79 1.28 1.28
C ASN A 284 -9.25 1.28 1.76
N ARG A 285 -9.52 1.68 3.01
CA ARG A 285 -10.88 1.79 3.59
C ARG A 285 -11.67 0.48 3.59
N LYS A 286 -10.99 -0.67 3.60
CA LYS A 286 -11.61 -2.00 3.65
C LYS A 286 -11.71 -2.49 5.10
N GLU A 287 -12.57 -1.86 5.89
CA GLU A 287 -12.64 -2.06 7.34
C GLU A 287 -12.94 -3.50 7.78
N LYS A 288 -13.59 -4.29 6.93
CA LYS A 288 -13.89 -5.71 7.20
C LYS A 288 -12.65 -6.54 7.55
N TYR A 289 -11.46 -6.17 7.08
CA TYR A 289 -10.23 -6.93 7.39
C TYR A 289 -9.77 -6.78 8.83
N LEU A 290 -10.25 -5.78 9.57
CA LEU A 290 -9.98 -5.67 11.01
C LEU A 290 -10.55 -6.86 11.79
N ASN A 291 -11.62 -7.50 11.28
CA ASN A 291 -12.23 -8.67 11.90
C ASN A 291 -11.27 -9.86 12.00
N TYR A 292 -10.26 -9.93 11.13
CA TYR A 292 -9.29 -11.04 11.10
C TYR A 292 -8.07 -10.81 12.00
N ILE A 293 -7.87 -9.59 12.51
CA ILE A 293 -6.70 -9.24 13.33
C ILE A 293 -6.64 -10.06 14.62
N PRO A 294 -7.72 -10.23 15.41
CA PRO A 294 -7.66 -10.98 16.66
C PRO A 294 -7.24 -12.44 16.46
N GLN A 295 -7.82 -13.10 15.45
CA GLN A 295 -7.49 -14.48 15.13
C GLN A 295 -6.05 -14.60 14.60
N THR A 296 -5.60 -13.68 13.74
CA THR A 296 -4.21 -13.65 13.27
C THR A 296 -3.22 -13.51 14.43
N TRP A 297 -3.55 -12.74 15.47
CA TRP A 297 -2.75 -12.67 16.69
C TRP A 297 -2.73 -13.99 17.47
N ALA A 298 -3.89 -14.62 17.67
CA ALA A 298 -3.95 -15.92 18.35
C ALA A 298 -3.03 -16.95 17.68
N MET A 299 -2.99 -16.97 16.35
CA MET A 299 -2.06 -17.81 15.58
C MET A 299 -0.60 -17.42 15.78
N LEU A 300 -0.30 -16.12 15.75
CA LEU A 300 1.05 -15.63 15.96
C LEU A 300 1.55 -15.99 17.38
N GLU A 301 0.73 -15.85 18.41
CA GLU A 301 1.08 -16.27 19.77
C GLU A 301 1.37 -17.77 19.84
N GLN A 302 0.53 -18.59 19.19
CA GLN A 302 0.72 -20.02 19.17
C GLN A 302 2.06 -20.38 18.52
N ILE A 303 2.38 -19.81 17.35
CA ILE A 303 3.62 -20.17 16.65
C ILE A 303 4.87 -19.61 17.32
N LEU A 304 4.78 -18.47 18.00
CA LEU A 304 5.90 -17.90 18.76
C LEU A 304 6.34 -18.77 19.94
N ASN A 305 5.55 -19.76 20.35
CA ASN A 305 5.97 -20.78 21.32
C ASN A 305 6.90 -21.85 20.74
N TYR A 306 7.11 -21.87 19.41
CA TYR A 306 8.10 -22.75 18.80
C TYR A 306 9.51 -22.40 19.32
N PRO A 307 10.27 -23.35 19.91
CA PRO A 307 11.48 -23.01 20.67
C PRO A 307 12.53 -22.17 19.92
N LYS A 308 12.73 -22.42 18.62
CA LYS A 308 13.70 -21.68 17.79
C LYS A 308 13.26 -20.24 17.47
N LEU A 309 12.00 -19.88 17.72
CA LEU A 309 11.46 -18.51 17.55
C LEU A 309 11.50 -17.68 18.84
N ALA A 310 12.05 -18.23 19.93
CA ALA A 310 12.14 -17.52 21.22
C ALA A 310 12.75 -16.10 21.12
N PRO A 311 13.78 -15.82 20.29
CA PRO A 311 14.29 -14.46 20.14
C PRO A 311 13.25 -13.46 19.62
N VAL A 312 12.42 -13.86 18.65
CA VAL A 312 11.34 -13.00 18.13
C VAL A 312 10.26 -12.84 19.18
N LYS A 313 9.89 -13.93 19.87
CA LYS A 313 8.89 -13.87 20.95
C LYS A 313 9.31 -12.88 22.04
N GLN A 314 10.56 -12.94 22.50
CA GLN A 314 11.10 -12.02 23.51
C GLN A 314 11.05 -10.57 23.03
N TRP A 315 11.41 -10.32 21.77
CA TRP A 315 11.31 -8.99 21.18
C TRP A 315 9.86 -8.49 21.13
N VAL A 316 8.92 -9.33 20.67
CA VAL A 316 7.49 -8.99 20.61
C VAL A 316 6.92 -8.74 22.00
N ASP A 317 7.22 -9.58 22.99
CA ASP A 317 6.75 -9.42 24.37
C ASP A 317 7.29 -8.13 25.02
N LYS A 318 8.52 -7.73 24.69
CA LYS A 318 9.16 -6.49 25.18
C LYS A 318 8.58 -5.22 24.56
N HIS A 319 8.44 -5.17 23.24
CA HIS A 319 8.07 -3.94 22.50
C HIS A 319 6.58 -3.85 22.18
N LEU A 320 5.86 -4.97 22.25
CA LEU A 320 4.44 -5.08 21.98
C LEU A 320 3.78 -6.08 22.95
N PRO A 321 3.74 -5.77 24.25
CA PRO A 321 3.09 -6.61 25.25
C PRO A 321 1.57 -6.75 24.97
N PRO A 322 0.88 -7.74 25.56
CA PRO A 322 -0.50 -8.09 25.22
C PRO A 322 -1.49 -6.92 25.18
N GLU A 323 -1.37 -5.95 26.07
CA GLU A 323 -2.21 -4.76 26.14
C GLU A 323 -2.06 -3.79 24.94
N LEU A 324 -1.00 -3.93 24.15
CA LEU A 324 -0.75 -3.16 22.93
C LEU A 324 -1.11 -3.93 21.65
N ARG A 325 -1.47 -5.22 21.74
CA ARG A 325 -1.86 -6.09 20.60
C ARG A 325 -3.33 -5.86 20.20
N LYS A 326 -3.68 -4.60 19.93
CA LYS A 326 -5.06 -4.12 19.69
C LYS A 326 -5.38 -4.00 18.20
N LEU A 327 -6.66 -3.81 17.90
CA LEU A 327 -7.08 -3.42 16.55
C LEU A 327 -6.40 -2.11 16.14
N PRO A 328 -5.80 -2.06 14.94
CA PRO A 328 -5.26 -0.83 14.37
C PRO A 328 -6.31 0.29 14.32
N GLN A 329 -5.92 1.50 14.67
CA GLN A 329 -6.78 2.69 14.67
C GLN A 329 -6.30 3.74 13.68
N ARG A 330 -7.24 4.47 13.08
CA ARG A 330 -6.93 5.59 12.20
C ARG A 330 -6.30 6.73 13.01
N LYS A 331 -5.34 7.41 12.39
CA LYS A 331 -4.75 8.63 12.97
C LYS A 331 -5.77 9.78 12.94
N PRO A 332 -5.78 10.68 13.94
CA PRO A 332 -6.86 11.65 14.14
C PRO A 332 -6.75 12.91 13.25
N ILE A 333 -5.98 12.86 12.15
CA ILE A 333 -5.76 14.01 11.25
C ILE A 333 -6.48 13.72 9.93
N ASP A 334 -7.58 14.44 9.69
CA ASP A 334 -8.46 14.24 8.53
C ASP A 334 -8.64 15.50 7.67
N SER A 335 -7.90 16.56 8.01
CA SER A 335 -8.02 17.89 7.42
C SER A 335 -6.68 18.42 6.91
N ALA A 336 -6.70 19.10 5.77
CA ALA A 336 -5.55 19.80 5.24
C ALA A 336 -5.93 21.13 4.59
N ILE A 337 -4.98 22.06 4.53
CA ILE A 337 -5.03 23.25 3.68
C ILE A 337 -3.93 23.19 2.62
N VAL A 338 -4.31 23.49 1.37
CA VAL A 338 -3.40 23.64 0.23
C VAL A 338 -3.24 25.13 -0.09
N LEU A 339 -2.02 25.63 0.04
CA LEU A 339 -1.67 27.04 -0.15
C LEU A 339 -1.52 27.36 -1.65
N ALA A 340 -2.52 27.99 -2.25
CA ALA A 340 -2.64 28.27 -3.68
C ALA A 340 -2.86 29.76 -4.02
N ALA A 341 -2.92 30.65 -3.03
CA ALA A 341 -3.16 32.09 -3.22
C ALA A 341 -1.97 32.90 -3.84
N GLY A 342 -0.78 32.31 -3.90
CA GLY A 342 0.45 33.01 -4.31
C GLY A 342 0.59 33.26 -5.82
N ARG A 343 1.17 34.41 -6.21
CA ARG A 343 1.37 34.81 -7.61
C ARG A 343 2.41 33.96 -8.36
N GLY A 344 3.43 33.43 -7.67
CA GLY A 344 4.48 32.62 -8.32
C GLY A 344 5.51 33.42 -9.14
N SER A 345 5.78 34.67 -8.76
CA SER A 345 6.57 35.67 -9.53
C SER A 345 7.95 35.23 -10.04
N ARG A 346 8.55 34.17 -9.50
CA ARG A 346 9.83 33.60 -9.96
C ARG A 346 9.74 32.82 -11.28
N MET A 347 8.52 32.48 -11.73
CA MET A 347 8.25 31.74 -12.98
C MET A 347 8.12 32.64 -14.23
N GLN A 348 8.36 33.95 -14.10
CA GLN A 348 8.24 34.93 -15.19
C GLN A 348 6.88 34.80 -15.92
N ASN A 349 6.88 34.88 -17.25
CA ASN A 349 5.69 34.92 -18.10
C ASN A 349 4.81 33.66 -18.00
N LEU A 350 5.34 32.53 -17.49
CA LEU A 350 4.54 31.30 -17.32
C LEU A 350 3.40 31.48 -16.32
N THR A 351 3.55 32.41 -15.37
CA THR A 351 2.54 32.71 -14.35
C THR A 351 1.66 33.91 -14.69
N ASP A 352 1.90 34.59 -15.80
CA ASP A 352 1.11 35.76 -16.18
C ASP A 352 -0.31 35.38 -16.56
N ASP A 353 -0.48 34.25 -17.28
CA ASP A 353 -1.77 33.74 -17.74
C ASP A 353 -2.30 32.53 -16.97
N CYS A 354 -1.45 31.83 -16.21
CA CYS A 354 -1.80 30.61 -15.48
C CYS A 354 -1.28 30.67 -14.04
N PRO A 355 -2.10 30.47 -12.99
CA PRO A 355 -1.58 30.45 -11.63
C PRO A 355 -0.64 29.25 -11.45
N LYS A 356 0.46 29.43 -10.72
CA LYS A 356 1.50 28.41 -10.50
C LYS A 356 0.95 27.01 -10.13
N PRO A 357 -0.06 26.86 -9.27
CA PRO A 357 -0.64 25.55 -8.93
C PRO A 357 -1.18 24.76 -10.13
N LEU A 358 -1.53 25.45 -11.23
CA LEU A 358 -2.08 24.85 -12.45
C LEU A 358 -1.00 24.57 -13.52
N ILE A 359 0.25 24.91 -13.27
CA ILE A 359 1.36 24.51 -14.15
C ILE A 359 1.44 22.99 -14.17
N LYS A 360 1.55 22.44 -15.38
CA LYS A 360 1.59 21.00 -15.62
C LYS A 360 3.03 20.49 -15.58
N VAL A 361 3.21 19.32 -14.97
CA VAL A 361 4.40 18.49 -15.15
C VAL A 361 3.93 17.15 -15.68
N GLY A 362 4.27 16.83 -16.93
CA GLY A 362 3.68 15.70 -17.62
C GLY A 362 2.16 15.86 -17.82
N LYS A 363 1.34 14.92 -17.32
CA LYS A 363 -0.12 14.92 -17.53
C LYS A 363 -0.92 15.62 -16.41
N LYS A 364 -0.27 16.00 -15.31
CA LYS A 364 -0.94 16.49 -14.09
C LYS A 364 -0.47 17.90 -13.73
N SER A 365 -1.33 18.72 -13.13
CA SER A 365 -0.90 20.00 -12.55
C SER A 365 -0.21 19.81 -11.20
N LEU A 366 0.59 20.78 -10.76
CA LEU A 366 1.26 20.74 -9.45
C LEU A 366 0.27 20.53 -8.29
N ILE A 367 -0.91 21.16 -8.35
CA ILE A 367 -1.95 20.98 -7.33
C ILE A 367 -2.58 19.57 -7.37
N ASP A 368 -2.68 18.94 -8.54
CA ASP A 368 -3.19 17.56 -8.67
C ASP A 368 -2.30 16.58 -7.90
N TYR A 369 -0.97 16.69 -8.03
CA TYR A 369 -0.04 15.84 -7.29
C TYR A 369 -0.20 15.94 -5.78
N ASN A 370 -0.53 17.12 -5.26
CA ASN A 370 -0.71 17.35 -3.83
C ASN A 370 -2.06 16.81 -3.33
N ILE A 371 -3.14 17.06 -4.07
CA ILE A 371 -4.47 16.56 -3.71
C ILE A 371 -4.53 15.03 -3.77
N GLU A 372 -3.96 14.41 -4.80
CA GLU A 372 -3.87 12.95 -4.89
C GLU A 372 -3.08 12.34 -3.72
N ARG A 373 -1.98 12.99 -3.30
CA ARG A 373 -1.19 12.54 -2.15
C ARG A 373 -1.97 12.63 -0.84
N LEU A 374 -2.69 13.74 -0.63
CA LEU A 374 -3.58 13.92 0.53
C LEU A 374 -4.70 12.88 0.54
N HIS A 375 -5.30 12.62 -0.61
CA HIS A 375 -6.32 11.59 -0.77
C HIS A 375 -5.78 10.19 -0.45
N ALA A 376 -4.61 9.83 -0.98
CA ALA A 376 -3.94 8.56 -0.70
C ALA A 376 -3.54 8.40 0.78
N ALA A 377 -3.41 9.51 1.52
CA ALA A 377 -3.20 9.53 2.97
C ALA A 377 -4.52 9.55 3.77
N ASN A 378 -5.68 9.37 3.10
CA ASN A 378 -7.02 9.42 3.69
C ASN A 378 -7.40 10.76 4.35
N ILE A 379 -6.85 11.86 3.84
CA ILE A 379 -7.23 13.21 4.26
C ILE A 379 -8.39 13.68 3.39
N GLY A 380 -9.60 13.60 3.94
CA GLY A 380 -10.84 13.81 3.19
C GLY A 380 -11.34 15.26 3.17
N ASN A 381 -10.94 16.11 4.13
CA ASN A 381 -11.39 17.49 4.22
C ASN A 381 -10.27 18.43 3.77
N LEU A 382 -10.43 19.04 2.60
CA LEU A 382 -9.44 19.93 2.02
C LEU A 382 -9.96 21.36 1.99
N VAL A 383 -9.11 22.30 2.40
CA VAL A 383 -9.32 23.73 2.18
C VAL A 383 -8.27 24.21 1.19
N VAL A 384 -8.68 24.97 0.17
CA VAL A 384 -7.76 25.59 -0.78
C VAL A 384 -7.91 27.11 -0.66
N ASN A 385 -6.85 27.83 -0.32
CA ASN A 385 -6.93 29.28 -0.27
C ASN A 385 -6.77 29.90 -1.66
N LEU A 386 -7.58 30.91 -1.96
CA LEU A 386 -7.70 31.50 -3.28
C LEU A 386 -7.48 33.01 -3.22
N CYS A 387 -6.60 33.52 -4.07
CA CYS A 387 -6.40 34.97 -4.27
C CYS A 387 -6.08 35.25 -5.75
N TYR A 388 -4.79 35.21 -6.14
CA TYR A 388 -4.37 35.43 -7.52
C TYR A 388 -4.95 34.35 -8.45
N LYS A 389 -5.83 34.77 -9.38
CA LYS A 389 -6.50 33.88 -10.35
C LYS A 389 -7.20 32.67 -9.71
N GLY A 390 -7.72 32.85 -8.49
CA GLY A 390 -8.35 31.78 -7.71
C GLY A 390 -9.48 31.05 -8.45
N GLU A 391 -10.25 31.76 -9.28
CA GLU A 391 -11.34 31.19 -10.07
C GLU A 391 -10.88 30.11 -11.05
N MET A 392 -9.67 30.21 -11.61
CA MET A 392 -9.13 29.15 -12.47
C MET A 392 -8.86 27.87 -11.67
N ILE A 393 -8.34 28.01 -10.46
CA ILE A 393 -8.05 26.89 -9.55
C ILE A 393 -9.37 26.26 -9.12
N ARG A 394 -10.38 27.06 -8.75
CA ARG A 394 -11.73 26.61 -8.41
C ARG A 394 -12.29 25.73 -9.53
N ARG A 395 -12.36 26.24 -10.77
CA ARG A 395 -12.87 25.48 -11.92
C ARG A 395 -12.09 24.20 -12.21
N HIS A 396 -10.78 24.22 -12.03
CA HIS A 396 -9.94 23.02 -12.26
C HIS A 396 -10.19 21.93 -11.22
N LEU A 397 -10.49 22.29 -9.97
CA LEU A 397 -10.75 21.35 -8.89
C LEU A 397 -12.22 20.94 -8.78
N ASP A 398 -13.13 21.77 -9.30
CA ASP A 398 -14.57 21.52 -9.24
C ASP A 398 -14.91 20.17 -9.88
N ASN A 399 -15.58 19.31 -9.11
CA ASN A 399 -15.96 17.93 -9.49
C ASN A 399 -14.82 16.99 -9.94
N LYS A 400 -13.55 17.40 -9.83
CA LYS A 400 -12.42 16.57 -10.27
C LYS A 400 -12.10 15.42 -9.31
N PHE A 401 -12.32 15.64 -8.01
CA PHE A 401 -12.09 14.68 -6.93
C PHE A 401 -13.38 14.49 -6.12
N PRO A 402 -14.40 13.82 -6.67
CA PRO A 402 -15.72 13.69 -6.06
C PRO A 402 -15.71 12.97 -4.69
N GLU A 403 -14.67 12.21 -4.41
CA GLU A 403 -14.47 11.51 -3.14
C GLU A 403 -13.89 12.38 -2.01
N LEU A 404 -13.52 13.63 -2.31
CA LEU A 404 -12.95 14.59 -1.36
C LEU A 404 -13.93 15.73 -1.08
N ASN A 405 -13.96 16.17 0.17
CA ASN A 405 -14.65 17.39 0.56
C ASN A 405 -13.71 18.59 0.38
N ILE A 406 -13.73 19.20 -0.81
CA ILE A 406 -12.91 20.37 -1.12
C ILE A 406 -13.72 21.65 -0.90
N SER A 407 -13.18 22.53 -0.06
CA SER A 407 -13.73 23.84 0.24
C SER A 407 -12.70 24.93 -0.07
N PHE A 408 -13.17 26.16 -0.27
CA PHE A 408 -12.32 27.26 -0.75
C PHE A 408 -12.35 28.44 0.21
N SER A 409 -11.18 28.88 0.64
CA SER A 409 -11.00 30.05 1.51
C SER A 409 -10.56 31.24 0.65
N GLU A 410 -11.46 32.19 0.40
CA GLU A 410 -11.15 33.34 -0.45
C GLU A 410 -10.45 34.45 0.33
N GLU A 411 -9.47 35.10 -0.32
CA GLU A 411 -8.71 36.23 0.21
C GLU A 411 -8.81 37.41 -0.77
N THR A 412 -9.27 38.57 -0.30
CA THR A 412 -9.36 39.80 -1.12
C THR A 412 -7.99 40.34 -1.51
N GLU A 413 -6.99 40.14 -0.65
CA GLU A 413 -5.58 40.40 -0.90
C GLU A 413 -4.75 39.24 -0.35
N ALA A 414 -3.53 39.05 -0.85
CA ALA A 414 -2.69 37.96 -0.37
C ALA A 414 -2.27 38.18 1.10
N LEU A 415 -2.74 37.29 1.99
CA LEU A 415 -2.52 37.33 3.45
C LEU A 415 -1.18 36.68 3.89
N GLU A 416 -0.33 36.33 2.93
CA GLU A 416 0.82 35.44 3.14
C GLU A 416 0.42 34.04 3.65
N THR A 417 1.39 33.16 3.88
CA THR A 417 1.11 31.75 4.18
C THR A 417 0.51 31.54 5.57
N GLY A 418 0.92 32.32 6.58
CA GLY A 418 0.39 32.22 7.94
C GLY A 418 -1.01 32.82 8.06
N GLY A 419 -1.20 34.01 7.47
CA GLY A 419 -2.50 34.68 7.40
C GLY A 419 -3.54 33.87 6.63
N GLY A 420 -3.16 33.27 5.50
CA GLY A 420 -4.05 32.39 4.72
C GLY A 420 -4.52 31.15 5.51
N VAL A 421 -3.63 30.53 6.30
CA VAL A 421 -4.03 29.43 7.19
C VAL A 421 -4.95 29.92 8.31
N LYS A 422 -4.63 31.06 8.94
CA LYS A 422 -5.47 31.68 10.00
C LYS A 422 -6.89 31.95 9.49
N ASN A 423 -7.03 32.51 8.29
CA ASN A 423 -8.32 32.79 7.65
C ASN A 423 -9.13 31.51 7.40
N ALA A 424 -8.45 30.41 7.04
CA ALA A 424 -9.07 29.11 6.79
C ALA A 424 -9.39 28.28 8.06
N LEU A 425 -8.94 28.70 9.26
CA LEU A 425 -9.14 27.95 10.51
C LEU A 425 -10.58 27.52 10.79
N PRO A 426 -11.63 28.33 10.52
CA PRO A 426 -13.01 27.91 10.75
C PRO A 426 -13.47 26.74 9.87
N MET A 427 -12.80 26.51 8.74
CA MET A 427 -13.13 25.45 7.76
C MET A 427 -12.35 24.16 8.01
N LEU A 428 -11.22 24.25 8.70
CA LEU A 428 -10.36 23.12 9.05
C LEU A 428 -10.94 22.34 10.23
N LYS A 429 -10.84 21.00 10.19
CA LYS A 429 -11.29 20.11 11.27
C LYS A 429 -10.14 19.67 12.16
N GLY A 430 -10.48 19.22 13.37
CA GLY A 430 -9.51 18.67 14.33
C GLY A 430 -8.64 19.71 15.05
N SER A 431 -7.81 19.20 15.97
CA SER A 431 -6.83 19.97 16.75
C SER A 431 -5.50 20.18 16.03
N ALA A 432 -5.27 19.46 14.94
CA ALA A 432 -4.13 19.59 14.05
C ALA A 432 -4.54 19.23 12.62
N PHE A 433 -3.86 19.82 11.64
CA PHE A 433 -4.15 19.64 10.22
C PHE A 433 -2.86 19.77 9.40
N PHE A 434 -2.87 19.20 8.19
CA PHE A 434 -1.77 19.39 7.25
C PHE A 434 -1.82 20.79 6.62
N VAL A 435 -0.66 21.38 6.42
CA VAL A 435 -0.47 22.57 5.59
C VAL A 435 0.48 22.21 4.46
N CYS A 436 0.02 22.36 3.22
CA CYS A 436 0.76 21.97 2.03
C CYS A 436 0.94 23.15 1.08
N ASN A 437 2.17 23.39 0.64
CA ASN A 437 2.42 24.24 -0.52
C ASN A 437 1.88 23.54 -1.78
N SER A 438 1.25 24.31 -2.67
CA SER A 438 0.70 23.79 -3.93
C SER A 438 1.73 23.62 -5.04
N ASP A 439 2.93 24.16 -4.89
CA ASP A 439 3.91 24.36 -5.95
C ASP A 439 5.15 23.46 -5.85
N VAL A 440 5.11 22.51 -4.93
CA VAL A 440 6.13 21.49 -4.69
C VAL A 440 5.45 20.13 -4.75
N PHE A 441 6.13 19.14 -5.32
CA PHE A 441 5.68 17.76 -5.24
C PHE A 441 6.89 16.82 -5.17
N PHE A 442 6.64 15.58 -4.74
CA PHE A 442 7.65 14.54 -4.67
C PHE A 442 7.03 13.16 -4.88
N ILE A 443 7.90 12.20 -5.22
CA ILE A 443 7.58 10.78 -5.36
C ILE A 443 8.33 10.05 -4.24
N ASP A 444 7.59 9.42 -3.31
CA ASP A 444 8.17 8.67 -2.20
C ASP A 444 9.05 7.52 -2.70
N ARG A 445 10.24 7.36 -2.09
CA ARG A 445 11.16 6.22 -2.29
C ARG A 445 11.08 5.19 -1.16
N GLY A 446 10.38 5.52 -0.07
CA GLY A 446 10.30 4.71 1.15
C GLY A 446 9.11 3.75 1.17
N TYR A 447 9.17 2.77 2.07
CA TYR A 447 8.13 1.76 2.24
C TYR A 447 6.78 2.36 2.69
N LYS A 448 6.83 3.37 3.57
CA LYS A 448 5.66 4.10 4.08
C LYS A 448 5.67 5.54 3.57
N PRO A 449 4.58 6.02 2.93
CA PRO A 449 4.53 7.38 2.38
C PRO A 449 4.76 8.46 3.44
N ALA A 450 5.35 9.59 3.04
CA ALA A 450 5.74 10.68 3.94
C ALA A 450 4.61 11.14 4.87
N LEU A 451 3.41 11.38 4.35
CA LEU A 451 2.28 11.88 5.15
C LEU A 451 1.89 10.90 6.27
N TRP A 452 1.95 9.60 6.00
CA TRP A 452 1.70 8.58 7.02
C TRP A 452 2.80 8.57 8.10
N ARG A 453 4.06 8.75 7.71
CA ARG A 453 5.17 8.91 8.67
C ARG A 453 5.03 10.18 9.50
N MET A 454 4.53 11.28 8.92
CA MET A 454 4.24 12.51 9.67
C MET A 454 3.13 12.28 10.70
N MET A 455 2.07 11.55 10.34
CA MET A 455 1.01 11.21 11.28
C MET A 455 1.46 10.22 12.37
N ASP A 456 2.44 9.36 12.09
CA ASP A 456 3.03 8.50 13.11
C ASP A 456 3.85 9.29 14.14
N GLU A 457 4.62 10.28 13.68
CA GLU A 457 5.45 11.14 14.54
C GLU A 457 4.64 12.21 15.28
N TRP A 458 3.48 12.59 14.75
CA TRP A 458 2.67 13.63 15.35
C TRP A 458 2.18 13.29 16.76
N ASP A 459 2.63 14.09 17.72
CA ASP A 459 2.21 14.07 19.11
C ASP A 459 1.96 15.51 19.57
N GLY A 460 0.70 15.91 19.68
CA GLY A 460 0.31 17.28 20.05
C GLY A 460 0.73 17.70 21.46
N SER A 461 1.16 16.74 22.30
CA SER A 461 1.78 17.05 23.60
C SER A 461 3.23 17.51 23.44
N LYS A 462 3.94 17.04 22.40
CA LYS A 462 5.34 17.38 22.10
C LYS A 462 5.48 18.48 21.07
N HIS A 463 4.65 18.47 20.04
CA HIS A 463 4.78 19.34 18.88
C HIS A 463 3.61 20.29 18.75
N ASP A 464 3.91 21.52 18.33
CA ASP A 464 2.91 22.42 17.75
C ASP A 464 3.02 22.45 16.24
N ILE A 465 4.22 22.19 15.71
CA ILE A 465 4.50 22.11 14.28
C ILE A 465 5.47 20.95 14.04
N LEU A 466 5.14 20.11 13.05
CA LEU A 466 6.01 19.04 12.56
C LEU A 466 6.35 19.30 11.09
N LEU A 467 7.63 19.48 10.79
CA LEU A 467 8.11 19.78 9.43
C LEU A 467 8.46 18.51 8.64
N LEU A 468 8.10 18.47 7.36
CA LEU A 468 8.74 17.55 6.42
C LEU A 468 10.03 18.21 5.90
N LEU A 469 11.20 17.63 6.20
CA LEU A 469 12.49 18.15 5.77
C LEU A 469 13.08 17.29 4.66
N GLN A 470 13.52 17.91 3.58
CA GLN A 470 14.11 17.22 2.43
C GLN A 470 15.63 17.38 2.42
N PRO A 471 16.42 16.28 2.35
CA PRO A 471 17.86 16.38 2.10
C PRO A 471 18.17 17.13 0.81
N VAL A 472 19.04 18.13 0.88
CA VAL A 472 19.35 19.03 -0.26
C VAL A 472 19.92 18.30 -1.48
N ASN A 473 20.59 17.17 -1.26
CA ASN A 473 21.19 16.37 -2.32
C ASN A 473 20.15 15.65 -3.19
N ASP A 474 18.94 15.43 -2.68
CA ASP A 474 17.85 14.72 -3.37
C ASP A 474 16.83 15.64 -4.05
N ILE A 475 17.13 16.95 -4.12
CA ILE A 475 16.24 17.95 -4.73
C ILE A 475 16.56 18.14 -6.21
N CYS A 476 15.52 18.02 -7.03
CA CYS A 476 15.48 18.45 -8.43
C CYS A 476 14.87 19.86 -8.51
N GLY A 477 15.64 20.84 -9.01
CA GLY A 477 15.23 22.24 -9.08
C GLY A 477 15.95 23.11 -8.04
N ASP A 478 15.31 24.19 -7.60
CA ASP A 478 15.94 25.14 -6.67
C ASP A 478 16.20 24.49 -5.30
N LYS A 479 17.38 24.75 -4.75
CA LYS A 479 17.83 24.17 -3.48
C LYS A 479 17.87 25.23 -2.40
N GLY A 480 17.00 25.11 -1.39
CA GLY A 480 17.08 25.85 -0.15
C GLY A 480 17.91 25.09 0.89
N ARG A 481 18.63 25.81 1.75
CA ARG A 481 19.32 25.25 2.92
C ARG A 481 18.69 25.83 4.18
N ASP A 482 17.47 25.39 4.48
CA ASP A 482 16.60 26.02 5.48
C ASP A 482 16.88 25.52 6.90
N TYR A 483 17.30 24.25 7.08
CA TYR A 483 17.42 23.60 8.39
C TYR A 483 18.66 22.70 8.51
N ARG A 484 19.16 22.57 9.73
CA ARG A 484 20.09 21.52 10.16
C ARG A 484 19.49 20.78 11.36
N ILE A 485 19.93 19.55 11.58
CA ILE A 485 19.52 18.76 12.75
C ILE A 485 20.64 18.82 13.78
N THR A 486 20.32 19.28 14.98
CA THR A 486 21.26 19.40 16.10
C THR A 486 21.56 18.03 16.73
N PRO A 487 22.64 17.88 17.52
CA PRO A 487 22.98 16.62 18.19
C PRO A 487 21.90 16.08 19.15
N ASP A 488 21.02 16.95 19.67
CA ASP A 488 19.86 16.58 20.49
C ASP A 488 18.60 16.27 19.66
N ASN A 489 18.77 16.03 18.35
CA ASN A 489 17.72 15.66 17.41
C ASN A 489 16.60 16.71 17.33
N ARG A 490 16.98 17.98 17.16
CA ARG A 490 16.04 19.09 16.94
C ARG A 490 16.34 19.83 15.63
N PRO A 491 15.30 20.37 14.96
CA PRO A 491 15.52 21.20 13.78
C PRO A 491 15.92 22.61 14.22
N GLU A 492 17.00 23.12 13.62
CA GLU A 492 17.45 24.50 13.78
C GLU A 492 17.39 25.21 12.44
N ARG A 493 16.76 26.38 12.41
CA ARG A 493 16.58 27.21 11.21
C ARG A 493 17.84 27.97 10.82
N ASN A 494 18.08 28.06 9.51
CA ASN A 494 19.14 28.84 8.91
C ASN A 494 18.80 30.33 8.76
N GLU A 495 18.74 31.08 9.86
CA GLU A 495 18.39 32.50 9.83
C GLU A 495 19.38 33.34 9.00
N HIS A 496 20.65 32.93 8.96
CA HIS A 496 21.75 33.68 8.34
C HIS A 496 22.23 33.10 7.00
N LYS A 497 21.51 32.14 6.41
CA LYS A 497 21.84 31.49 5.13
C LYS A 497 23.27 30.93 5.07
N GLN A 498 23.71 30.31 6.15
CA GLN A 498 25.00 29.63 6.25
C GLN A 498 25.02 28.37 5.36
N PRO A 499 26.18 27.97 4.82
CA PRO A 499 26.27 26.86 3.86
C PRO A 499 26.17 25.46 4.50
N ASP A 500 26.35 25.32 5.81
CA ASP A 500 26.42 24.07 6.59
C ASP A 500 25.04 23.47 6.97
N PHE A 501 24.00 23.84 6.24
CA PHE A 501 22.63 23.39 6.47
C PHE A 501 22.22 22.39 5.38
N ASP A 502 21.86 21.17 5.78
CA ASP A 502 21.70 20.03 4.87
C ASP A 502 20.26 19.76 4.43
N TYR A 503 19.29 20.51 4.96
CA TYR A 503 17.88 20.26 4.74
C TYR A 503 17.11 21.49 4.24
N MET A 504 16.17 21.25 3.34
CA MET A 504 15.17 22.22 2.88
C MET A 504 13.81 21.91 3.52
N PHE A 505 12.99 22.92 3.78
CA PHE A 505 11.59 22.68 4.12
C PHE A 505 10.84 22.12 2.90
N GLY A 506 10.28 20.92 3.05
CA GLY A 506 9.62 20.16 1.98
C GLY A 506 8.27 20.71 1.53
N GLY A 507 7.82 21.84 2.06
CA GLY A 507 6.53 22.45 1.73
C GLY A 507 5.32 21.75 2.36
N ILE A 508 5.54 20.82 3.30
CA ILE A 508 4.47 20.15 4.05
C ILE A 508 4.78 20.20 5.54
N SER A 509 3.80 20.59 6.34
CA SER A 509 3.84 20.50 7.80
C SER A 509 2.53 19.96 8.37
N ILE A 510 2.58 19.39 9.57
CA ILE A 510 1.40 19.28 10.44
C ILE A 510 1.46 20.44 11.42
N VAL A 511 0.34 21.14 11.58
CA VAL A 511 0.24 22.35 12.42
C VAL A 511 -0.89 22.17 13.42
N SER A 512 -0.61 22.42 14.69
CA SER A 512 -1.62 22.45 15.75
C SER A 512 -2.42 23.73 15.67
N ARG A 513 -3.75 23.64 15.82
CA ARG A 513 -4.65 24.81 15.85
C ARG A 513 -4.24 25.85 16.90
N LYS A 514 -3.77 25.41 18.07
CA LYS A 514 -3.47 26.29 19.21
C LYS A 514 -2.28 27.23 18.99
N ILE A 515 -1.42 26.96 18.00
CA ILE A 515 -0.27 27.85 17.70
C ILE A 515 -0.72 29.21 17.14
N PHE A 516 -1.98 29.32 16.72
CA PHE A 516 -2.61 30.56 16.26
C PHE A 516 -3.26 31.36 17.40
N ASP A 517 -3.35 30.81 18.61
CA ASP A 517 -3.98 31.48 19.74
C ASP A 517 -3.19 32.75 20.11
N GLY A 518 -3.87 33.89 20.16
CA GLY A 518 -3.25 35.18 20.48
C GLY A 518 -2.53 35.87 19.30
N ILE A 519 -2.51 35.28 18.10
CA ILE A 519 -1.98 35.95 16.90
C ILE A 519 -2.98 37.00 16.41
N SER A 520 -2.68 38.28 16.67
CA SER A 520 -3.52 39.41 16.25
C SER A 520 -3.30 39.81 14.79
N ALA A 521 -2.11 39.58 14.23
CA ALA A 521 -1.79 39.92 12.84
C ALA A 521 -2.64 39.11 11.85
N ASP A 522 -3.13 39.77 10.80
CA ASP A 522 -3.91 39.12 9.73
C ASP A 522 -3.06 38.74 8.51
N LYS A 523 -1.93 39.42 8.32
CA LYS A 523 -0.95 39.13 7.27
C LYS A 523 0.41 38.83 7.87
N PHE A 524 0.85 37.58 7.75
CA PHE A 524 2.13 37.10 8.31
C PHE A 524 2.54 35.76 7.69
N SER A 525 3.81 35.41 7.83
CA SER A 525 4.37 34.18 7.27
C SER A 525 4.15 33.00 8.21
N LEU A 526 3.83 31.83 7.67
CA LEU A 526 3.78 30.60 8.45
C LEU A 526 5.14 30.28 9.11
N ARG A 527 6.23 30.78 8.51
CA ARG A 527 7.59 30.64 9.07
C ARG A 527 7.73 31.34 10.43
N ASP A 528 6.96 32.38 10.69
CA ASP A 528 7.00 33.08 11.97
C ASP A 528 6.48 32.16 13.09
N LEU A 529 5.48 31.31 12.79
CA LEU A 529 5.00 30.29 13.72
C LEU A 529 6.01 29.14 13.90
N PHE A 530 6.81 28.83 12.86
CA PHE A 530 7.89 27.84 12.98
C PHE A 530 8.94 28.33 14.00
N ASP A 531 9.27 29.63 13.96
CA ASP A 531 10.21 30.23 14.91
C ASP A 531 9.67 30.24 16.35
N ILE A 532 8.36 30.49 16.52
CA ILE A 532 7.71 30.38 17.83
C ILE A 532 7.82 28.94 18.36
N ALA A 533 7.45 27.96 17.54
CA ALA A 533 7.53 26.55 17.92
C ALA A 533 8.98 26.13 18.23
N GLN A 534 9.97 26.60 17.46
CA GLN A 534 11.40 26.31 17.70
C GLN A 534 11.85 26.88 19.05
N LYS A 535 11.54 28.15 19.34
CA LYS A 535 11.89 28.82 20.61
C LYS A 535 11.27 28.12 21.82
N GLN A 536 10.09 27.53 21.65
CA GLN A 536 9.40 26.77 22.70
C GLN A 536 9.87 25.31 22.78
N GLY A 537 10.75 24.85 21.90
CA GLY A 537 11.19 23.45 21.83
C GLY A 537 10.08 22.49 21.34
N ARG A 538 9.06 23.03 20.64
CA ARG A 538 7.88 22.31 20.14
C ARG A 538 7.83 22.20 18.61
N LEU A 539 8.95 22.51 17.94
CA LEU A 539 9.15 22.26 16.52
C LEU A 539 9.75 20.86 16.34
N GLY A 540 8.99 19.95 15.74
CA GLY A 540 9.46 18.63 15.34
C GLY A 540 9.78 18.56 13.84
N PHE A 541 10.34 17.43 13.41
CA PHE A 541 10.59 17.17 12.00
C PHE A 541 10.51 15.67 11.68
N ILE A 542 10.32 15.36 10.40
CA ILE A 542 10.70 14.08 9.82
C ILE A 542 11.56 14.33 8.58
N ILE A 543 12.52 13.43 8.31
CA ILE A 543 13.31 13.48 7.08
C ILE A 543 12.52 12.79 5.97
N ASN A 544 12.43 13.45 4.83
CA ASN A 544 11.80 12.93 3.64
C ASN A 544 12.75 12.00 2.88
N ASN A 545 12.20 10.89 2.38
CA ASN A 545 12.92 9.97 1.51
C ASN A 545 12.14 9.87 0.19
N ALA A 546 12.43 10.79 -0.71
CA ALA A 546 11.67 10.98 -1.94
C ALA A 546 12.52 11.61 -3.04
N ASP A 547 12.13 11.38 -4.29
CA ASP A 547 12.48 12.23 -5.40
C ASP A 547 11.69 13.52 -5.30
N PHE A 548 12.36 14.60 -4.93
CA PHE A 548 11.72 15.88 -4.65
C PHE A 548 11.87 16.86 -5.81
N PHE A 549 10.77 17.52 -6.16
CA PHE A 549 10.70 18.43 -7.29
C PHE A 549 10.25 19.82 -6.83
N HIS A 550 11.19 20.76 -6.87
CA HIS A 550 10.94 22.16 -6.58
C HIS A 550 10.86 22.95 -7.88
N VAL A 551 9.65 23.03 -8.45
CA VAL A 551 9.39 23.68 -9.74
C VAL A 551 9.22 25.19 -9.53
N GLY A 552 10.34 25.89 -9.33
CA GLY A 552 10.39 27.34 -9.14
C GLY A 552 10.76 28.14 -10.39
N THR A 553 11.29 27.48 -11.43
CA THR A 553 11.81 28.08 -12.67
C THR A 553 11.44 27.23 -13.91
N PRO A 554 11.44 27.81 -15.13
CA PRO A 554 11.24 27.07 -16.37
C PRO A 554 12.24 25.92 -16.58
N GLU A 555 13.49 26.09 -16.13
CA GLU A 555 14.53 25.05 -16.19
C GLU A 555 14.21 23.88 -15.27
N ALA A 556 13.77 24.17 -14.04
CA ALA A 556 13.34 23.14 -13.09
C ALA A 556 12.11 22.37 -13.59
N LEU A 557 11.18 23.04 -14.29
CA LEU A 557 10.03 22.40 -14.91
C LEU A 557 10.47 21.34 -15.94
N LYS A 558 11.36 21.71 -16.87
CA LYS A 558 11.90 20.76 -17.86
C LYS A 558 12.61 19.58 -17.21
N ALA A 559 13.41 19.83 -16.17
CA ALA A 559 14.10 18.78 -15.43
C ALA A 559 13.11 17.82 -14.75
N ALA A 560 12.03 18.35 -14.17
CA ALA A 560 10.97 17.55 -13.58
C ALA A 560 10.25 16.67 -14.62
N GLU A 561 9.91 17.21 -15.80
CA GLU A 561 9.28 16.45 -16.87
C GLU A 561 10.13 15.29 -17.39
N ILE A 562 11.43 15.54 -17.61
CA ILE A 562 12.39 14.51 -18.04
C ILE A 562 12.42 13.36 -17.02
N LYS A 563 12.46 13.71 -15.73
CA LYS A 563 12.57 12.72 -14.66
C LYS A 563 11.25 11.96 -14.44
N ILE A 564 10.09 12.62 -14.50
CA ILE A 564 8.78 11.95 -14.43
C ILE A 564 8.59 10.94 -15.56
N ASN A 565 9.05 11.25 -16.78
CA ASN A 565 8.95 10.31 -17.89
C ASN A 565 9.73 9.01 -17.70
N ARG A 566 10.67 8.95 -16.74
CA ARG A 566 11.39 7.72 -16.37
C ARG A 566 10.62 6.82 -15.39
N TYR A 567 9.52 7.31 -14.81
CA TYR A 567 8.61 6.53 -13.97
C TYR A 567 7.43 5.93 -14.76
N LYS A 568 7.39 6.15 -16.08
CA LYS A 568 6.53 5.42 -17.01
C LYS A 568 7.30 4.21 -17.50
#